data_AF-A0A8H7LHQ8-F1
#
_entry.id   AF-A0A8H7LHQ8-F1
#
_cell.length_a   1.000
_cell.length_b   1.000
_cell.length_c   1.000
_cell.angle_alpha   90.00
_cell.angle_beta   90.00
_cell.angle_gamma   90.00
#
_symmetry.space_group_name_H-M   'P 1'
#
loop_
_entity.id
_entity.type
_entity.pdbx_description
1 polymer ?
#
loop_
_entity_poly.entity_id
_entity_poly.type
_entity_poly.pdbx_seq_one_letter_code
_entity_poly.pdbx_strand_id
1 'polypeptide(L)'
;MNRVTRIVQWIPGHSKIEGNEHADRLANAGLDARPTPFFNRTATWARYRATQRAAKAWGRLWSESPHSATVREHIFRTPVLRLHPIFQNTGVPHSISSHLVHVMTGCFGEYKARMSSINGSAKYSYGESTQSVPHLLFTCPLAKGSLKILFKASPDLNPPPSSGPPRGWKRSLNSFTTP
;
A
#
# COMPACT_ATOMS: atom_id res chain seq x y z
N MET A 1 -1.68 -29.71 -48.23
CA MET A 1 -2.33 -29.98 -46.93
C MET A 1 -2.97 -31.35 -47.00
N ASN A 2 -2.43 -32.36 -46.31
CA ASN A 2 -3.02 -33.71 -46.33
C ASN A 2 -4.22 -33.75 -45.37
N ARG A 3 -5.41 -34.04 -45.91
CA ARG A 3 -6.58 -34.35 -45.08
C ARG A 3 -6.40 -35.74 -44.49
N VAL A 4 -6.44 -35.83 -43.17
CA VAL A 4 -6.53 -37.10 -42.45
C VAL A 4 -8.01 -37.35 -42.16
N THR A 5 -8.57 -38.39 -42.79
CA THR A 5 -9.92 -38.86 -42.46
C THR A 5 -9.80 -39.88 -41.34
N ARG A 6 -10.52 -39.68 -40.22
CA ARG A 6 -10.58 -40.64 -39.11
C ARG A 6 -11.98 -41.23 -39.03
N ILE A 7 -12.06 -42.54 -38.84
CA ILE A 7 -13.31 -43.26 -38.61
C ILE A 7 -13.38 -43.56 -37.12
N VAL A 8 -14.51 -43.24 -36.48
CA VAL A 8 -14.79 -43.57 -35.09
C VAL A 8 -15.77 -44.74 -35.08
N GLN A 9 -15.45 -45.80 -34.34
CA GLN A 9 -16.28 -46.98 -34.21
C GLN A 9 -16.49 -47.32 -32.74
N TRP A 10 -17.73 -47.58 -32.35
CA TRP A 10 -18.07 -48.09 -31.03
C TRP A 10 -17.95 -49.60 -31.04
N ILE A 11 -17.30 -50.15 -30.02
CA ILE A 11 -17.06 -51.58 -29.89
C ILE A 11 -17.82 -52.09 -28.66
N PRO A 12 -18.52 -53.24 -28.76
CA PRO A 12 -19.15 -53.85 -27.61
C PRO A 12 -18.11 -54.23 -26.54
N GLY A 13 -18.49 -54.10 -25.27
CA GLY A 13 -17.60 -54.40 -24.14
C GLY A 13 -17.13 -55.85 -24.14
N HIS A 14 -15.91 -56.10 -23.64
CA HIS A 14 -15.30 -57.43 -23.52
C HIS A 14 -15.09 -58.21 -24.84
N SER A 15 -14.97 -57.52 -25.98
CA SER A 15 -14.71 -58.13 -27.30
C SER A 15 -13.30 -58.71 -27.48
N LYS A 16 -12.45 -58.69 -26.44
CA LYS A 16 -11.06 -59.17 -26.46
C LYS A 16 -10.19 -58.62 -27.61
N ILE A 17 -10.45 -57.39 -28.02
CA ILE A 17 -9.65 -56.72 -29.04
C ILE A 17 -8.37 -56.24 -28.36
N GLU A 18 -7.24 -56.82 -28.75
CA GLU A 18 -5.94 -56.60 -28.12
C GLU A 18 -5.60 -55.12 -27.93
N GLY A 19 -5.83 -54.28 -28.94
CA GLY A 19 -5.57 -52.83 -28.85
C GLY A 19 -6.45 -52.12 -27.81
N ASN A 20 -7.71 -52.54 -27.68
CA ASN A 20 -8.64 -52.00 -26.68
C ASN A 20 -8.30 -52.52 -25.28
N GLU A 21 -7.96 -53.80 -25.14
CA GLU A 21 -7.51 -54.38 -23.87
C GLU A 21 -6.18 -53.78 -23.41
N HIS A 22 -5.28 -53.48 -24.33
CA HIS A 22 -4.04 -52.78 -24.02
C HIS A 22 -4.31 -51.34 -23.56
N ALA A 23 -5.17 -50.61 -24.27
CA ALA A 23 -5.59 -49.27 -23.85
C ALA A 23 -6.28 -49.27 -22.47
N ASP A 24 -7.14 -50.25 -22.21
CA ASP A 24 -7.82 -50.43 -20.92
C ASP A 24 -6.83 -50.76 -19.79
N ARG A 25 -5.87 -51.67 -20.03
CA ARG A 25 -4.77 -51.95 -19.07
C ARG A 25 -3.96 -50.70 -18.76
N LEU A 26 -3.62 -49.88 -19.76
CA LEU A 26 -2.91 -48.63 -19.56
C LEU A 26 -3.73 -47.60 -18.79
N ALA A 27 -5.04 -47.50 -19.08
CA ALA A 27 -5.95 -46.62 -18.36
C ALA A 27 -6.05 -47.03 -16.87
N ASN A 28 -6.21 -48.33 -16.61
CA ASN A 28 -6.25 -48.89 -15.25
C ASN A 28 -4.93 -48.69 -14.50
N ALA A 29 -3.78 -48.85 -15.15
CA ALA A 29 -2.49 -48.54 -14.56
C ALA A 29 -2.34 -47.05 -14.19
N GLY A 30 -3.03 -46.16 -14.91
CA GLY A 30 -3.11 -44.74 -14.59
C GLY A 30 -3.89 -44.43 -13.31
N LEU A 31 -4.75 -45.32 -12.83
CA LEU A 31 -5.48 -45.15 -11.56
C LEU A 31 -4.56 -45.26 -10.35
N ASP A 32 -3.54 -46.12 -10.43
CA ASP A 32 -2.53 -46.31 -9.38
C ASP A 32 -1.43 -45.23 -9.42
N ALA A 33 -1.33 -44.51 -10.54
CA ALA A 33 -0.39 -43.41 -10.68
C ALA A 33 -0.87 -42.19 -9.87
N ARG A 34 0.00 -41.65 -9.01
CA ARG A 34 -0.28 -40.35 -8.38
C ARG A 34 -0.42 -39.30 -9.48
N PRO A 35 -1.55 -38.56 -9.55
CA PRO A 35 -1.70 -37.52 -10.56
C PRO A 35 -0.61 -36.48 -10.36
N THR A 36 0.19 -36.24 -11.40
CA THR A 36 1.17 -35.17 -11.40
C THR A 36 0.41 -33.85 -11.38
N PRO A 37 0.50 -33.03 -10.31
CA PRO A 37 -0.25 -31.79 -10.26
C PRO A 37 0.28 -30.86 -11.36
N PHE A 38 -0.59 -30.51 -12.31
CA PHE A 38 -0.27 -29.62 -13.43
C PHE A 38 0.26 -28.26 -12.96
N PHE A 39 -0.15 -27.84 -11.75
CA PHE A 39 0.42 -26.71 -11.03
C PHE A 39 0.78 -27.12 -9.60
N ASN A 40 2.06 -27.00 -9.24
CA ASN A 40 2.51 -27.26 -7.87
C ASN A 40 2.22 -26.10 -6.89
N ARG A 41 1.66 -24.99 -7.39
CA ARG A 41 1.44 -23.74 -6.64
C ARG A 41 0.17 -23.05 -7.12
N THR A 42 -0.61 -22.54 -6.18
CA THR A 42 -1.77 -21.70 -6.49
C THR A 42 -1.33 -20.28 -6.87
N ALA A 43 -2.14 -19.57 -7.65
CA ALA A 43 -1.90 -18.15 -7.95
C ALA A 43 -1.80 -17.29 -6.67
N THR A 44 -2.60 -17.61 -5.64
CA THR A 44 -2.54 -16.97 -4.32
C THR A 44 -1.17 -17.14 -3.67
N TRP A 45 -0.63 -18.36 -3.67
CA TRP A 45 0.71 -18.63 -3.13
C TRP A 45 1.79 -17.85 -3.88
N ALA A 46 1.71 -17.79 -5.21
CA ALA A 46 2.66 -17.06 -6.05
C ALA A 46 2.62 -15.55 -5.76
N ARG A 47 1.42 -14.95 -5.69
CA ARG A 47 1.23 -13.53 -5.34
C ARG A 47 1.79 -13.23 -3.95
N TYR A 48 1.42 -14.02 -2.94
CA TYR A 48 1.93 -13.86 -1.57
C TYR A 48 3.46 -13.88 -1.54
N ARG A 49 4.09 -14.85 -2.21
CA ARG A 49 5.55 -14.95 -2.27
C ARG A 49 6.20 -13.78 -3.00
N ALA A 50 5.60 -13.29 -4.08
CA ALA A 50 6.09 -12.11 -4.79
C ALA A 50 6.05 -10.86 -3.90
N THR A 51 4.91 -10.63 -3.22
CA THR A 51 4.73 -9.53 -2.27
C THR A 51 5.74 -9.58 -1.12
N GLN A 52 5.96 -10.76 -0.53
CA GLN A 52 6.95 -10.93 0.54
C GLN A 52 8.38 -10.64 0.08
N ARG A 53 8.74 -11.10 -1.13
CA ARG A 53 10.07 -10.81 -1.72
C ARG A 53 10.26 -9.32 -1.97
N ALA A 54 9.25 -8.66 -2.54
CA ALA A 54 9.30 -7.23 -2.80
C ALA A 54 9.46 -6.43 -1.49
N ALA A 55 8.69 -6.76 -0.45
CA ALA A 55 8.80 -6.11 0.85
C ALA A 55 10.19 -6.29 1.47
N LYS A 56 10.75 -7.51 1.42
CA LYS A 56 12.10 -7.77 1.95
C LYS A 56 13.17 -7.02 1.16
N ALA A 57 13.08 -7.03 -0.17
CA ALA A 57 14.01 -6.30 -1.03
C ALA A 57 13.96 -4.79 -0.77
N TRP A 58 12.75 -4.24 -0.62
CA TRP A 58 12.54 -2.84 -0.32
C TRP A 58 13.07 -2.45 1.07
N GLY A 59 12.80 -3.27 2.09
CA GLY A 59 13.34 -3.04 3.43
C GLY A 59 14.87 -3.01 3.44
N ARG A 60 15.51 -3.92 2.70
CA ARG A 60 16.97 -3.91 2.52
C ARG A 60 17.45 -2.63 1.83
N LEU A 61 16.88 -2.28 0.68
CA LEU A 61 17.24 -1.07 -0.06
C LEU A 61 17.06 0.19 0.78
N TRP A 62 15.98 0.28 1.55
CA TRP A 62 15.74 1.39 2.47
C TRP A 62 16.86 1.50 3.49
N SER A 63 17.18 0.42 4.21
CA SER A 63 18.23 0.41 5.23
C SER A 63 19.63 0.73 4.69
N GLU A 64 19.93 0.31 3.46
CA GLU A 64 21.23 0.55 2.82
C GLU A 64 21.33 1.95 2.20
N SER A 65 20.21 2.64 1.99
CA SER A 65 20.18 3.95 1.33
C SER A 65 20.60 5.07 2.29
N PRO A 66 21.40 6.05 1.84
CA PRO A 66 21.64 7.25 2.63
C PRO A 66 20.34 8.05 2.78
N HIS A 67 19.97 8.34 4.02
CA HIS A 67 18.79 9.15 4.34
C HIS A 67 19.18 10.61 4.65
N SER A 68 18.40 11.56 4.14
CA SER A 68 18.52 12.97 4.52
C SER A 68 18.11 13.19 5.98
N ALA A 69 18.51 14.32 6.56
CA ALA A 69 18.09 14.69 7.93
C ALA A 69 16.56 14.68 8.08
N THR A 70 15.84 15.23 7.10
CA THR A 70 14.37 15.25 7.05
C THR A 70 13.76 13.86 7.08
N VAL A 71 14.31 12.91 6.32
CA VAL A 71 13.80 11.52 6.32
C VAL A 71 14.05 10.86 7.68
N ARG A 72 15.22 11.08 8.28
CA ARG A 72 15.54 10.53 9.62
C ARG A 72 14.68 11.15 10.73
N GLU A 73 14.31 12.41 10.60
CA GLU A 73 13.52 13.15 11.60
C GLU A 73 12.01 12.98 11.48
N HIS A 74 11.49 12.57 10.31
CA HIS A 74 10.03 12.52 10.08
C HIS A 74 9.52 11.17 9.57
N ILE A 75 10.40 10.30 9.06
CA ILE A 75 10.03 8.99 8.50
C ILE A 75 10.75 7.91 9.32
N PHE A 76 10.22 7.67 10.53
CA PHE A 76 10.80 6.73 11.49
C PHE A 76 10.55 5.26 11.16
N ARG A 77 9.56 4.97 10.31
CA ARG A 77 9.19 3.60 9.95
C ARG A 77 9.76 3.24 8.59
N THR A 78 10.38 2.06 8.53
CA THR A 78 10.63 1.40 7.25
C THR A 78 9.30 1.23 6.51
N PRO A 79 9.25 1.49 5.20
CA PRO A 79 8.01 1.37 4.45
C PRO A 79 7.46 -0.05 4.56
N VAL A 80 6.19 -0.15 4.92
CA VAL A 80 5.46 -1.41 5.05
C VAL A 80 4.35 -1.47 4.01
N LEU A 81 4.00 -2.68 3.58
CA LEU A 81 2.98 -2.91 2.56
C LEU A 81 1.56 -2.52 2.99
N ARG A 82 1.37 -2.24 4.27
CA ARG A 82 0.08 -1.84 4.84
C ARG A 82 0.17 -0.38 5.24
N LEU A 83 -0.79 0.42 4.82
CA LEU A 83 -0.92 1.80 5.26
C LEU A 83 -1.11 1.87 6.78
N HIS A 84 -0.90 3.03 7.40
CA HIS A 84 -1.23 3.21 8.82
C HIS A 84 -2.75 3.02 9.04
N PRO A 85 -3.24 2.47 10.17
CA PRO A 85 -4.68 2.26 10.42
C PRO A 85 -5.56 3.48 10.13
N ILE A 86 -5.06 4.69 10.39
CA ILE A 86 -5.74 5.97 10.07
C ILE A 86 -6.08 6.13 8.57
N PHE A 87 -5.30 5.52 7.69
CA PHE A 87 -5.48 5.51 6.24
C PHE A 87 -6.06 4.18 5.72
N GLN A 88 -6.05 3.11 6.53
CA GLN A 88 -6.57 1.81 6.10
C GLN A 88 -8.09 1.78 6.07
N ASN A 89 -8.76 2.46 7.00
CA ASN A 89 -10.15 2.15 7.31
C ASN A 89 -11.04 3.36 7.51
N THR A 90 -10.81 4.42 6.73
CA THR A 90 -11.52 5.65 6.95
C THR A 90 -12.13 6.11 5.64
N GLY A 91 -13.45 6.34 5.63
CA GLY A 91 -14.16 7.13 4.60
C GLY A 91 -13.73 8.60 4.63
N VAL A 92 -12.47 8.84 4.96
CA VAL A 92 -11.84 10.14 5.08
C VAL A 92 -11.54 10.61 3.67
N PRO A 93 -12.03 11.79 3.28
CA PRO A 93 -11.75 12.34 1.96
C PRO A 93 -10.24 12.44 1.71
N HIS A 94 -9.82 12.19 0.48
CA HIS A 94 -8.42 12.25 0.07
C HIS A 94 -7.72 13.57 0.43
N SER A 95 -8.46 14.69 0.44
CA SER A 95 -7.95 16.00 0.86
C SER A 95 -7.46 16.01 2.32
N ILE A 96 -8.13 15.26 3.20
CA ILE A 96 -7.79 15.13 4.61
C ILE A 96 -6.58 14.20 4.77
N SER A 97 -6.56 13.07 4.07
CA SER A 97 -5.43 12.15 4.07
C SER A 97 -4.15 12.83 3.57
N SER A 98 -4.26 13.61 2.50
CA SER A 98 -3.15 14.40 1.96
C SER A 98 -2.69 15.46 2.96
N HIS A 99 -3.61 16.20 3.60
CA HIS A 99 -3.24 17.14 4.66
C HIS A 99 -2.50 16.46 5.80
N LEU A 100 -2.97 15.29 6.23
CA LEU A 100 -2.33 14.53 7.30
C LEU A 100 -0.90 14.11 6.93
N VAL A 101 -0.70 13.57 5.72
CA VAL A 101 0.64 13.23 5.22
C VAL A 101 1.55 14.45 5.20
N HIS A 102 1.05 15.61 4.78
CA HIS A 102 1.84 16.85 4.80
C HIS A 102 2.16 17.31 6.22
N VAL A 103 1.26 17.12 7.20
CA VAL A 103 1.52 17.48 8.62
C VAL A 103 2.61 16.58 9.17
N MET A 104 2.51 15.27 8.92
CA MET A 104 3.46 14.27 9.39
C MET A 104 4.85 14.42 8.77
N THR A 105 4.90 14.73 7.46
CA THR A 105 6.18 14.86 6.74
C THR A 105 6.79 16.26 6.84
N GLY A 106 6.06 17.24 7.40
CA GLY A 106 6.48 18.64 7.44
C GLY A 106 6.50 19.33 6.08
N CYS A 107 6.01 18.67 5.01
CA CYS A 107 6.04 19.17 3.64
C CYS A 107 4.86 20.11 3.32
N PHE A 108 4.69 21.20 4.08
CA PHE A 108 3.59 22.16 3.85
C PHE A 108 3.97 23.33 2.94
N GLY A 109 3.23 24.44 2.97
CA GLY A 109 3.40 25.61 2.11
C GLY A 109 4.85 26.09 1.94
N GLU A 110 5.74 25.81 2.89
CA GLU A 110 7.20 26.00 2.77
C GLU A 110 7.82 25.19 1.61
N TYR A 111 7.42 23.93 1.41
CA TYR A 111 7.81 23.13 0.26
C TYR A 111 7.27 23.71 -1.04
N LYS A 112 5.99 24.11 -1.07
CA LYS A 112 5.40 24.80 -2.23
C LYS A 112 6.07 26.14 -2.52
N ALA A 113 6.47 26.88 -1.48
CA ALA A 113 7.21 28.14 -1.59
C ALA A 113 8.64 27.92 -2.10
N ARG A 114 9.29 26.80 -1.74
CA ARG A 114 10.55 26.36 -2.38
C ARG A 114 10.37 25.98 -3.85
N MET A 115 9.16 25.55 -4.23
CA MET A 115 8.75 25.27 -5.62
C MET A 115 8.02 26.45 -6.28
N SER A 116 8.21 27.67 -5.79
CA SER A 116 7.57 28.88 -6.30
C SER A 116 7.87 29.16 -7.78
N SER A 117 8.99 28.64 -8.30
CA SER A 117 9.32 28.65 -9.72
C SER A 117 8.39 27.81 -10.60
N ILE A 118 7.73 26.80 -10.03
CA ILE A 118 6.85 25.86 -10.75
C ILE A 118 5.37 26.23 -10.57
N ASN A 119 4.99 26.69 -9.36
CA ASN A 119 3.59 26.87 -8.99
C ASN A 119 3.12 28.34 -8.94
N GLY A 120 3.99 29.29 -9.25
CA GLY A 120 3.72 30.73 -9.07
C GLY A 120 3.69 31.15 -7.60
N SER A 121 3.58 32.45 -7.32
CA SER A 121 3.56 32.96 -5.94
C SER A 121 2.32 32.44 -5.22
N ALA A 122 2.50 31.51 -4.29
CA ALA A 122 1.43 30.99 -3.44
C ALA A 122 1.03 32.05 -2.40
N LYS A 123 0.32 33.11 -2.85
CA LYS A 123 -0.35 34.04 -1.94
C LYS A 123 -1.56 33.33 -1.34
N TYR A 124 -1.47 32.97 -0.07
CA TYR A 124 -2.61 32.43 0.67
C TYR A 124 -3.53 33.57 1.11
N SER A 125 -4.84 33.29 1.11
CA SER A 125 -5.92 34.27 1.24
C SER A 125 -6.02 35.02 2.58
N TYR A 126 -5.09 34.80 3.52
CA TYR A 126 -5.20 35.25 4.92
C TYR A 126 -3.96 35.99 5.44
N GLY A 127 -3.12 36.54 4.56
CA GLY A 127 -2.05 37.47 4.93
C GLY A 127 -0.72 36.84 5.34
N GLU A 128 -0.65 35.52 5.51
CA GLU A 128 0.63 34.80 5.63
C GLU A 128 1.17 34.41 4.24
N SER A 129 2.48 34.61 4.04
CA SER A 129 3.19 34.24 2.80
C SER A 129 3.37 32.74 2.62
N THR A 130 3.18 31.95 3.68
CA THR A 130 3.51 30.51 3.72
C THR A 130 2.62 29.78 4.71
N GLN A 131 1.84 28.79 4.26
CA GLN A 131 1.18 27.85 5.17
C GLN A 131 2.24 26.99 5.87
N SER A 132 2.54 27.28 7.13
CA SER A 132 3.38 26.44 7.99
C SER A 132 2.53 25.39 8.73
N VAL A 133 3.15 24.30 9.20
CA VAL A 133 2.44 23.30 10.03
C VAL A 133 1.80 23.94 11.28
N PRO A 134 2.46 24.85 12.01
CA PRO A 134 1.82 25.60 13.10
C PRO A 134 0.60 26.41 12.66
N HIS A 135 0.69 27.14 11.54
CA HIS A 135 -0.46 27.88 11.01
C HIS A 135 -1.64 26.93 10.76
N LEU A 136 -1.39 25.77 10.16
CA LEU A 136 -2.44 24.81 9.84
C LEU A 136 -3.07 24.17 11.06
N LEU A 137 -2.28 23.79 12.07
CA LEU A 137 -2.78 23.15 13.27
C LEU A 137 -3.48 24.12 14.23
N PHE A 138 -3.04 25.38 14.29
CA PHE A 138 -3.44 26.31 15.35
C PHE A 138 -4.21 27.55 14.86
N THR A 139 -3.97 28.00 13.63
CA THR A 139 -4.40 29.34 13.17
C THR A 139 -5.36 29.28 11.98
N CYS A 140 -5.27 28.26 11.13
CA CYS A 140 -5.92 28.23 9.83
C CYS A 140 -7.43 27.97 9.95
N PRO A 141 -8.30 28.95 9.60
CA PRO A 141 -9.75 28.78 9.71
C PRO A 141 -10.29 27.72 8.75
N LEU A 142 -9.66 27.56 7.57
CA LEU A 142 -10.05 26.58 6.56
C LEU A 142 -9.73 25.12 6.96
N ALA A 143 -8.76 24.92 7.87
CA ALA A 143 -8.36 23.60 8.31
C ALA A 143 -9.27 23.05 9.43
N LYS A 144 -10.06 23.89 10.12
CA LYS A 144 -10.82 23.52 11.33
C LYS A 144 -11.71 22.28 11.16
N GLY A 145 -12.37 22.11 10.02
CA GLY A 145 -13.21 20.93 9.76
C GLY A 145 -12.38 19.64 9.67
N SER A 146 -11.27 19.70 8.95
CA SER A 146 -10.33 18.60 8.74
C SER A 146 -9.61 18.20 10.03
N LEU A 147 -9.26 19.18 10.86
CA LEU A 147 -8.58 18.96 12.13
C LEU A 147 -9.43 18.23 13.16
N LYS A 148 -10.76 18.33 13.13
CA LYS A 148 -11.62 17.57 14.06
C LYS A 148 -11.44 16.06 13.90
N ILE A 149 -11.32 15.59 12.66
CA ILE A 149 -11.05 14.18 12.35
C ILE A 149 -9.64 13.81 12.84
N LEU A 150 -8.67 14.71 12.63
CA LEU A 150 -7.30 14.53 13.07
C LEU A 150 -7.19 14.40 14.60
N PHE A 151 -7.79 15.32 15.35
CA PHE A 151 -7.80 15.32 16.81
C PHE A 151 -8.58 14.14 17.39
N LYS A 152 -9.62 13.67 16.70
CA LYS A 152 -10.32 12.43 17.08
C LYS A 152 -9.41 11.21 16.93
N ALA A 153 -8.60 11.17 15.87
CA ALA A 153 -7.66 10.08 15.62
C ALA A 153 -6.39 10.16 16.48
N SER A 154 -6.06 11.35 17.00
CA SER A 154 -5.00 11.55 17.97
C SER A 154 -5.26 12.79 18.82
N PRO A 155 -5.72 12.56 20.06
CA PRO A 155 -5.95 13.63 21.02
C PRO A 155 -4.69 14.45 21.34
N ASP A 156 -3.49 13.88 21.19
CA ASP A 156 -2.21 14.54 21.53
C ASP A 156 -1.87 15.74 20.64
N LEU A 157 -2.45 15.80 19.44
CA LEU A 157 -2.31 16.97 18.56
C LEU A 157 -3.33 18.07 18.87
N ASN A 158 -4.34 17.81 19.69
CA ASN A 158 -5.37 18.78 20.02
C ASN A 158 -4.82 19.82 21.01
N PRO A 159 -4.51 21.05 20.57
CA PRO A 159 -4.09 22.10 21.49
C PRO A 159 -5.23 22.49 22.43
N PRO A 160 -4.94 22.90 23.67
CA PRO A 160 -5.95 23.59 24.47
C PRO A 160 -6.37 24.90 23.77
N PRO A 161 -7.64 25.30 23.89
CA PRO A 161 -8.27 26.34 23.06
C PRO A 161 -7.67 27.76 23.15
N SER A 162 -6.62 27.98 23.95
CA SER A 162 -6.03 29.30 24.23
C SER A 162 -4.52 29.40 24.03
N SER A 163 -3.83 28.33 23.61
CA SER A 163 -2.37 28.38 23.42
C SER A 163 -2.02 28.37 21.94
N GLY A 164 -1.16 29.29 21.53
CA GLY A 164 -0.34 29.11 20.32
C GLY A 164 0.45 27.78 20.37
N PRO A 165 1.26 27.46 19.34
CA PRO A 165 1.92 26.16 19.22
C PRO A 165 2.62 25.77 20.54
N PRO A 166 2.20 24.69 21.23
CA PRO A 166 2.79 24.33 22.51
C PRO A 166 4.27 23.98 22.31
N ARG A 167 5.12 24.39 23.26
CA ARG A 167 6.54 24.01 23.26
C ARG A 167 6.65 22.49 23.25
N GLY A 168 7.04 21.93 22.10
CA GLY A 168 7.16 20.48 21.92
C GLY A 168 6.08 19.81 21.06
N TRP A 169 5.20 20.53 20.34
CA TRP A 169 4.22 19.93 19.42
C TRP A 169 4.84 18.97 18.39
N LYS A 170 6.10 19.19 17.99
CA LYS A 170 6.87 18.28 17.13
C LYS A 170 7.06 16.89 17.78
N ARG A 171 7.16 16.79 19.10
CA ARG A 171 7.23 15.51 19.84
C ARG A 171 5.89 14.77 19.84
N SER A 172 4.76 15.47 19.91
CA SER A 172 3.41 14.86 19.80
C SER A 172 3.12 14.35 18.38
N LEU A 173 3.75 14.91 17.34
CA LEU A 173 3.74 14.30 16.01
C LEU A 173 4.55 13.00 15.97
N ASN A 174 5.62 12.90 16.76
CA ASN A 174 6.41 11.68 16.86
C ASN A 174 5.62 10.56 17.57
N SER A 175 4.80 10.85 18.59
CA SER A 175 3.94 9.85 19.24
C SER A 175 2.87 9.29 18.29
N PHE A 176 2.43 10.06 17.30
CA PHE A 176 1.57 9.61 16.20
C PHE A 176 2.22 8.54 15.30
N THR A 177 3.55 8.49 15.29
CA THR A 177 4.35 7.61 14.43
C THR A 177 4.92 6.39 15.17
N THR A 178 4.61 6.22 16.45
CA THR A 178 4.92 5.02 17.26
C THR A 178 3.61 4.40 17.76
N PRO A 179 3.49 3.05 17.78
CA PRO A 179 2.31 2.39 18.33
C PRO A 179 2.15 2.65 19.83
#